data_AF-A0A168JVW2-F1
#
_entry.id   AF-A0A168JVW2-F1
#
_cell.length_a   1.000
_cell.length_b   1.000
_cell.length_c   1.000
_cell.angle_alpha   90.00
_cell.angle_beta   90.00
_cell.angle_gamma   90.00
#
_symmetry.space_group_name_H-M   'P 1'
#
loop_
_entity.id
_entity.type
_entity.pdbx_description
1 polymer ?
#
loop_
_entity_poly.entity_id
_entity_poly.type
_entity_poly.pdbx_seq_one_letter_code
_entity_poly.pdbx_strand_id
1 'polypeptide(L)'
;MSSTPPSAQEQEQKKLSTCLIEPTVFQFNDSTFEYAVYKPSARFKRDFESIFPCLSVKQRKELLVVPVIQQCEYDMVGLTTQVNQERDVKLELFVAWGKAVVDRIKSIGMWADIMDPASGFPIFSEAGPSPYPDVQGTQMLSSRFYVQNIGCCHILFHPTWQSHIYPSTLFTTAPADILQKVILEVLGNK
;
A
#
# COMPACT_ATOMS: atom_id res chain seq x y z
N MET A 1 20.19 21.63 40.01
CA MET A 1 18.74 21.67 39.67
C MET A 1 18.60 22.75 38.62
N SER A 2 18.01 22.58 37.45
CA SER A 2 17.07 21.60 36.94
C SER A 2 17.27 21.55 35.43
N SER A 3 17.23 20.36 34.86
CA SER A 3 17.14 20.13 33.42
C SER A 3 15.96 20.90 32.84
N THR A 4 16.20 21.78 31.87
CA THR A 4 15.12 22.32 31.03
C THR A 4 14.65 21.19 30.11
N PRO A 5 13.39 20.75 30.17
CA PRO A 5 12.89 19.78 29.21
C PRO A 5 12.91 20.40 27.82
N PRO A 6 13.22 19.64 26.75
CA PRO A 6 12.98 20.07 25.39
C PRO A 6 11.51 20.45 25.21
N SER A 7 11.28 21.51 24.43
CA SER A 7 10.00 22.21 24.30
C SER A 7 8.94 21.34 23.61
N ALA A 8 7.66 21.69 23.74
CA ALA A 8 6.52 20.99 23.12
C ALA A 8 6.66 20.78 21.59
N GLN A 9 7.53 21.53 20.91
CA GLN A 9 7.82 21.39 19.48
C GLN A 9 8.73 20.18 19.15
N GLU A 10 9.50 19.67 20.12
CA GLU A 10 10.29 18.44 20.00
C GLU A 10 9.50 17.19 20.43
N GLN A 11 8.39 17.38 21.16
CA GLN A 11 7.46 16.31 21.56
C GLN A 11 6.38 16.01 20.50
N GLU A 12 6.27 16.84 19.47
CA GLU A 12 5.39 16.65 18.31
C GLU A 12 6.15 16.10 17.07
N GLN A 13 7.15 15.25 17.31
CA GLN A 13 7.68 14.36 16.29
C GLN A 13 6.58 13.33 15.93
N LYS A 14 5.66 13.77 15.07
CA LYS A 14 4.54 13.08 14.41
C LYS A 14 4.61 11.56 14.58
N LYS A 15 3.67 10.97 15.34
CA LYS A 15 3.45 9.52 15.39
C LYS A 15 3.39 8.96 13.97
N LEU A 16 4.46 8.30 13.54
CA LEU A 16 4.51 7.54 12.28
C LEU A 16 3.42 6.46 12.31
N SER A 17 3.02 6.00 11.12
CA SER A 17 2.15 4.83 10.99
C SER A 17 2.80 3.63 11.70
N THR A 18 2.01 2.78 12.34
CA THR A 18 2.52 1.62 13.08
C THR A 18 2.57 0.40 12.17
N CYS A 19 3.75 -0.18 12.00
CA CYS A 19 3.92 -1.47 11.33
C CYS A 19 3.28 -2.58 12.20
N LEU A 20 2.35 -3.34 11.63
CA LEU A 20 1.68 -4.47 12.28
C LEU A 20 2.22 -5.81 11.75
N ILE A 21 2.60 -5.85 10.48
CA ILE A 21 3.29 -6.98 9.85
C ILE A 21 4.46 -6.39 9.07
N GLU A 22 5.66 -6.86 9.41
CA GLU A 22 6.90 -6.49 8.74
C GLU A 22 6.92 -6.90 7.27
N PRO A 23 7.76 -6.25 6.44
CA PRO A 23 7.91 -6.61 5.03
C PRO A 23 8.07 -8.12 4.84
N THR A 24 7.12 -8.72 4.12
CA THR A 24 7.02 -10.15 3.89
C THR A 24 7.01 -10.40 2.39
N VAL A 25 8.03 -11.12 1.92
CA VAL A 25 8.18 -11.50 0.50
C VAL A 25 7.42 -12.80 0.23
N PHE A 26 6.73 -12.86 -0.89
CA PHE A 26 6.02 -14.06 -1.35
C PHE A 26 6.04 -14.19 -2.88
N GLN A 27 5.67 -15.37 -3.38
CA GLN A 27 5.59 -15.66 -4.81
C GLN A 27 4.13 -15.81 -5.24
N PHE A 28 3.78 -15.24 -6.40
CA PHE A 28 2.48 -15.42 -7.03
C PHE A 28 2.63 -15.41 -8.54
N ASN A 29 2.27 -16.53 -9.21
CA ASN A 29 2.41 -16.70 -10.67
C ASN A 29 3.81 -16.29 -11.16
N ASP A 30 4.85 -16.88 -10.58
CA ASP A 30 6.26 -16.65 -10.92
C ASP A 30 6.76 -15.20 -10.78
N SER A 31 5.99 -14.36 -10.10
CA SER A 31 6.38 -12.99 -9.76
C SER A 31 6.61 -12.86 -8.26
N THR A 32 7.69 -12.15 -7.91
CA THR A 32 8.04 -11.83 -6.53
C THR A 32 7.27 -10.59 -6.06
N PHE A 33 6.55 -10.73 -4.97
CA PHE A 33 5.85 -9.66 -4.28
C PHE A 33 6.45 -9.45 -2.88
N GLU A 34 6.28 -8.25 -2.35
CA GLU A 34 6.47 -7.92 -0.95
C GLU A 34 5.25 -7.15 -0.45
N TYR A 35 4.71 -7.51 0.71
CA TYR A 35 3.71 -6.70 1.39
C TYR A 35 4.17 -6.37 2.81
N ALA A 36 3.66 -5.27 3.35
CA ALA A 36 3.72 -4.94 4.77
C ALA A 36 2.36 -4.41 5.19
N VAL A 37 2.02 -4.49 6.48
CA VAL A 37 0.70 -4.03 6.96
C VAL A 37 0.88 -2.93 7.97
N TYR A 38 0.24 -1.79 7.73
CA TYR A 38 0.34 -0.63 8.58
C TYR A 38 -1.02 -0.22 9.14
N LYS A 39 -1.01 0.14 10.42
CA LYS A 39 -2.03 1.02 11.00
C LYS A 39 -1.66 2.46 10.71
N PRO A 40 -2.42 3.18 9.85
CA PRO A 40 -2.05 4.52 9.42
C PRO A 40 -2.20 5.52 10.56
N SER A 41 -1.30 6.51 10.61
CA SER A 41 -1.36 7.61 11.58
C SER A 41 -2.64 8.44 11.44
N ALA A 42 -3.04 9.15 12.50
CA ALA A 42 -4.21 10.03 12.46
C ALA A 42 -4.11 11.13 11.38
N ARG A 43 -2.89 11.59 11.08
CA ARG A 43 -2.64 12.54 9.99
C ARG A 43 -2.91 11.90 8.63
N PHE A 44 -2.41 10.69 8.40
CA PHE A 44 -2.56 10.00 7.12
C PHE A 44 -4.02 9.62 6.83
N LYS A 45 -4.79 9.32 7.88
CA LYS A 45 -6.23 9.02 7.75
C LYS A 45 -7.09 10.20 7.28
N ARG A 46 -6.60 11.44 7.29
CA ARG A 46 -7.39 12.63 6.91
C ARG A 46 -7.84 12.59 5.46
N ASP A 47 -7.07 11.92 4.60
CA ASP A 47 -7.33 11.87 3.15
C ASP A 47 -8.29 10.73 2.78
N PHE A 48 -8.53 9.77 3.68
CA PHE A 48 -9.31 8.57 3.36
C PHE A 48 -10.81 8.83 3.21
N GLU A 49 -11.32 9.94 3.73
CA GLU A 49 -12.71 10.32 3.51
C GLU A 49 -12.97 10.77 2.06
N SER A 50 -12.01 11.43 1.42
CA SER A 50 -12.13 11.82 0.01
C SER A 50 -11.76 10.71 -0.96
N ILE A 51 -11.03 9.68 -0.51
CA ILE A 51 -10.73 8.48 -1.32
C ILE A 51 -11.89 7.48 -1.21
N PHE A 52 -12.40 7.24 0.00
CA PHE A 52 -13.44 6.25 0.30
C PHE A 52 -14.65 6.88 1.01
N PRO A 53 -15.50 7.63 0.29
CA PRO A 53 -16.62 8.37 0.88
C PRO A 53 -17.66 7.45 1.53
N CYS A 54 -17.81 6.23 1.03
CA CYS A 54 -18.80 5.25 1.51
C CYS A 54 -18.39 4.50 2.78
N LEU A 55 -17.13 4.64 3.24
CA LEU A 55 -16.70 3.98 4.47
C LEU A 55 -17.29 4.67 5.70
N SER A 56 -17.89 3.91 6.60
CA SER A 56 -18.35 4.44 7.89
C SER A 56 -17.19 4.96 8.75
N VAL A 57 -17.52 5.82 9.73
CA VAL A 57 -16.54 6.31 10.73
C VAL A 57 -15.84 5.15 11.45
N LYS A 58 -16.55 4.05 11.71
CA LYS A 58 -15.97 2.84 12.31
C LYS A 58 -14.94 2.19 11.37
N GLN A 59 -15.32 1.94 10.13
CA GLN A 59 -14.43 1.32 9.14
C GLN A 59 -13.17 2.16 8.89
N ARG A 60 -13.29 3.49 8.79
CA ARG A 60 -12.12 4.39 8.63
C ARG A 60 -11.19 4.35 9.86
N LYS A 61 -11.70 4.08 11.07
CA LYS A 61 -10.87 3.90 12.27
C LYS A 61 -10.13 2.57 12.26
N GLU A 62 -10.75 1.53 11.70
CA GLU A 62 -10.21 0.16 11.62
C GLU A 62 -9.32 -0.06 10.39
N LEU A 63 -9.34 0.86 9.43
CA LEU A 63 -8.62 0.75 8.16
C LEU A 63 -7.12 0.50 8.34
N LEU A 64 -6.64 -0.55 7.70
CA LEU A 64 -5.23 -0.87 7.48
C LEU A 64 -4.85 -0.52 6.04
N VAL A 65 -3.59 -0.10 5.88
CA VAL A 65 -2.98 0.16 4.57
C VAL A 65 -1.89 -0.86 4.32
N VAL A 66 -1.95 -1.50 3.16
CA VAL A 66 -1.10 -2.61 2.80
C VAL A 66 -0.39 -2.24 1.50
N PRO A 67 0.77 -1.56 1.57
CA PRO A 67 1.62 -1.41 0.39
C PRO A 67 2.04 -2.80 -0.09
N VAL A 68 1.87 -3.03 -1.39
CA VAL A 68 2.20 -4.26 -2.10
C VAL A 68 3.14 -3.88 -3.22
N ILE A 69 4.37 -4.34 -3.14
CA ILE A 69 5.45 -4.02 -4.08
C ILE A 69 5.78 -5.26 -4.87
N GLN A 70 5.73 -5.19 -6.20
CA GLN A 70 6.24 -6.25 -7.04
C GLN A 70 7.67 -5.93 -7.47
N GLN A 71 8.52 -6.94 -7.47
CA GLN A 71 9.84 -6.84 -8.08
C GLN A 71 9.70 -6.87 -9.60
N CYS A 72 10.45 -6.02 -10.29
CA CYS A 72 10.52 -5.97 -11.74
C CYS A 72 11.90 -6.42 -12.26
N GLU A 73 11.92 -6.83 -13.52
CA GLU A 73 13.13 -7.11 -14.29
C GLU A 73 13.76 -5.81 -14.80
N TYR A 74 12.94 -4.90 -15.34
CA TYR A 74 13.41 -3.63 -15.88
C TYR A 74 13.36 -2.50 -14.84
N ASP A 75 14.20 -1.49 -15.04
CA ASP A 75 14.12 -0.24 -14.31
C ASP A 75 12.82 0.48 -14.67
N MET A 76 11.91 0.61 -13.71
CA MET A 76 10.58 1.19 -13.93
C MET A 76 10.63 2.72 -14.09
N VAL A 77 11.80 3.35 -14.05
CA VAL A 77 11.97 4.75 -14.52
C VAL A 77 12.02 4.82 -16.05
N GLY A 78 12.36 3.73 -16.72
CA GLY A 78 12.44 3.67 -18.18
C GLY A 78 11.10 3.90 -18.89
N LEU A 79 11.16 4.45 -20.10
CA LEU A 79 9.99 4.68 -20.97
C LEU A 79 10.02 3.78 -22.23
N THR A 80 10.70 2.65 -22.15
CA THR A 80 10.80 1.71 -23.27
C THR A 80 9.54 0.85 -23.39
N THR A 81 9.36 0.23 -24.55
CA THR A 81 8.24 -0.68 -24.81
C THR A 81 8.25 -1.88 -23.87
N GLN A 82 9.43 -2.42 -23.55
CA GLN A 82 9.60 -3.55 -22.63
C GLN A 82 9.16 -3.17 -21.20
N VAL A 83 9.51 -1.96 -20.75
CA VAL A 83 9.09 -1.47 -19.43
C VAL A 83 7.57 -1.30 -19.39
N ASN A 84 6.94 -0.79 -20.45
CA ASN A 84 5.48 -0.69 -20.53
C ASN A 84 4.79 -2.06 -20.53
N GLN A 85 5.31 -3.03 -21.30
CA GLN A 85 4.79 -4.40 -21.29
C GLN A 85 4.91 -5.03 -19.90
N GLU A 86 6.04 -4.81 -19.22
CA GLU A 86 6.17 -5.29 -17.84
C GLU A 86 5.18 -4.63 -16.90
N ARG A 87 4.93 -3.31 -17.01
CA ARG A 87 3.90 -2.61 -16.22
C ARG A 87 2.52 -3.25 -16.39
N ASP A 88 2.13 -3.57 -17.62
CA ASP A 88 0.85 -4.21 -17.91
C ASP A 88 0.75 -5.59 -17.25
N VAL A 89 1.81 -6.40 -17.35
CA VAL A 89 1.87 -7.72 -16.69
C VAL A 89 1.80 -7.58 -15.16
N LYS A 90 2.53 -6.64 -14.56
CA LYS A 90 2.52 -6.39 -13.10
C LYS A 90 1.14 -5.91 -12.65
N LEU A 91 0.47 -5.07 -13.43
CA LEU A 91 -0.90 -4.63 -13.16
C LEU A 91 -1.86 -5.83 -13.12
N GLU A 92 -1.84 -6.68 -14.16
CA GLU A 92 -2.71 -7.86 -14.25
C GLU A 92 -2.48 -8.82 -13.08
N LEU A 93 -1.22 -9.07 -12.71
CA LEU A 93 -0.86 -9.91 -11.59
C LEU A 93 -1.36 -9.34 -10.26
N PHE A 94 -1.20 -8.03 -10.04
CA PHE A 94 -1.70 -7.38 -8.83
C PHE A 94 -3.22 -7.44 -8.74
N VAL A 95 -3.93 -7.16 -9.83
CA VAL A 95 -5.40 -7.23 -9.86
C VAL A 95 -5.88 -8.66 -9.62
N ALA A 96 -5.24 -9.67 -10.23
CA ALA A 96 -5.60 -11.06 -10.04
C ALA A 96 -5.41 -11.52 -8.57
N TRP A 97 -4.25 -11.23 -7.98
CA TRP A 97 -3.97 -11.56 -6.58
C TRP A 97 -4.87 -10.76 -5.62
N GLY A 98 -4.95 -9.44 -5.83
CA GLY A 98 -5.69 -8.51 -5.00
C GLY A 98 -7.19 -8.83 -5.00
N LYS A 99 -7.77 -9.19 -6.15
CA LYS A 99 -9.15 -9.65 -6.25
C LYS A 99 -9.40 -10.90 -5.40
N ALA A 100 -8.53 -11.91 -5.47
CA ALA A 100 -8.68 -13.12 -4.68
C ALA A 100 -8.65 -12.84 -3.17
N VAL A 101 -7.75 -11.96 -2.72
CA VAL A 101 -7.68 -11.50 -1.32
C VAL A 101 -8.94 -10.71 -0.94
N VAL A 102 -9.36 -9.75 -1.76
CA VAL A 102 -10.55 -8.93 -1.50
C VAL A 102 -11.82 -9.77 -1.43
N ASP A 103 -12.04 -10.68 -2.38
CA ASP A 103 -13.19 -11.58 -2.41
C ASP A 103 -13.23 -12.44 -1.14
N ARG A 104 -12.08 -12.97 -0.73
CA ARG A 104 -11.97 -13.76 0.50
C ARG A 104 -12.25 -12.93 1.75
N ILE A 105 -11.75 -11.70 1.87
CA ILE A 105 -12.05 -10.81 3.01
C ILE A 105 -13.55 -10.45 3.03
N LYS A 106 -14.15 -10.17 1.86
CA LYS A 106 -15.58 -9.89 1.75
C LYS A 106 -16.43 -11.09 2.16
N SER A 107 -16.01 -12.31 1.83
CA SER A 107 -16.71 -13.55 2.21
C SER A 107 -16.84 -13.76 3.73
N ILE A 108 -15.98 -13.13 4.54
CA ILE A 108 -16.03 -13.17 6.02
C ILE A 108 -16.66 -11.91 6.63
N GLY A 109 -17.37 -11.12 5.82
CA GLY A 109 -18.12 -9.95 6.28
C GLY A 109 -17.27 -8.73 6.61
N MET A 110 -16.03 -8.68 6.12
CA MET A 110 -15.12 -7.55 6.28
C MET A 110 -14.97 -6.79 4.97
N TRP A 111 -14.53 -5.52 5.05
CA TRP A 111 -14.31 -4.71 3.86
C TRP A 111 -12.85 -4.78 3.42
N ALA A 112 -12.63 -4.85 2.11
CA ALA A 112 -11.33 -4.66 1.49
C ALA A 112 -11.48 -4.11 0.06
N ASP A 113 -10.42 -3.45 -0.40
CA ASP A 113 -10.29 -2.94 -1.76
C ASP A 113 -8.82 -2.86 -2.18
N ILE A 114 -8.57 -2.70 -3.47
CA ILE A 114 -7.26 -2.39 -4.04
C ILE A 114 -7.35 -1.13 -4.88
N MET A 115 -6.28 -0.34 -4.91
CA MET A 115 -6.21 0.81 -5.81
C MET A 115 -5.77 0.33 -7.19
N ASP A 116 -6.42 0.80 -8.24
CA ASP A 116 -5.84 0.73 -9.57
C ASP A 116 -4.59 1.61 -9.62
N PRO A 117 -3.38 1.04 -9.78
CA PRO A 117 -2.14 1.82 -9.81
C PRO A 117 -2.08 2.82 -10.97
N ALA A 118 -2.85 2.60 -12.04
CA ALA A 118 -2.89 3.50 -13.20
C ALA A 118 -3.71 4.77 -12.91
N SER A 119 -4.82 4.66 -12.19
CA SER A 119 -5.75 5.77 -11.93
C SER A 119 -5.67 6.34 -10.51
N GLY A 120 -5.16 5.55 -9.55
CA GLY A 120 -5.17 5.84 -8.13
C GLY A 120 -6.53 5.68 -7.45
N PHE A 121 -7.51 5.03 -8.08
CA PHE A 121 -8.88 4.90 -7.55
C PHE A 121 -9.19 3.46 -7.12
N PRO A 122 -10.14 3.24 -6.18
CA PRO A 122 -10.58 1.90 -5.82
C PRO A 122 -11.13 1.13 -7.02
N ILE A 123 -10.78 -0.15 -7.10
CA ILE A 123 -11.29 -1.07 -8.14
C ILE A 123 -12.70 -1.56 -7.79
N PHE A 124 -13.03 -1.79 -6.51
CA PHE A 124 -14.27 -2.46 -6.12
C PHE A 124 -15.31 -1.57 -5.43
N SER A 125 -14.89 -0.49 -4.78
CA SER A 125 -15.77 0.46 -4.11
C SER A 125 -16.01 1.69 -5.00
N GLU A 126 -17.07 2.44 -4.69
CA GLU A 126 -17.29 3.74 -5.32
C GLU A 126 -16.13 4.69 -5.00
N ALA A 127 -15.53 5.24 -6.06
CA ALA A 127 -14.44 6.18 -5.95
C ALA A 127 -14.92 7.54 -5.42
N GLY A 128 -14.22 8.08 -4.44
CA GLY A 128 -14.38 9.48 -4.06
C GLY A 128 -13.71 10.45 -5.03
N PRO A 129 -13.76 11.76 -4.75
CA PRO A 129 -13.20 12.79 -5.62
C PRO A 129 -11.66 12.84 -5.65
N SER A 130 -10.96 12.08 -4.80
CA SER A 130 -9.50 12.11 -4.71
C SER A 130 -8.88 10.73 -4.97
N PRO A 131 -7.81 10.65 -5.78
CA PRO A 131 -7.05 9.42 -5.91
C PRO A 131 -6.16 9.20 -4.68
N TYR A 132 -5.79 7.95 -4.43
CA TYR A 132 -4.73 7.57 -3.52
C TYR A 132 -3.38 7.59 -4.24
N PRO A 133 -2.40 8.38 -3.79
CA PRO A 133 -1.08 8.44 -4.42
C PRO A 133 -0.16 7.34 -3.88
N ASP A 134 -0.10 6.18 -4.56
CA ASP A 134 0.64 4.99 -4.09
C ASP A 134 2.09 5.26 -3.65
N VAL A 135 2.84 6.04 -4.43
CA VAL A 135 4.25 6.37 -4.15
C VAL A 135 4.38 7.16 -2.84
N GLN A 136 3.65 8.26 -2.71
CA GLN A 136 3.71 9.14 -1.55
C GLN A 136 3.09 8.46 -0.32
N GLY A 137 1.97 7.76 -0.52
CA GLY A 137 1.30 6.99 0.53
C GLY A 137 2.22 5.94 1.13
N THR A 138 2.93 5.18 0.30
CA THR A 138 3.91 4.17 0.73
C THR A 138 5.07 4.81 1.50
N GLN A 139 5.60 5.94 1.03
CA GLN A 139 6.66 6.69 1.74
C GLN A 139 6.19 7.22 3.11
N MET A 140 4.92 7.66 3.21
CA MET A 140 4.35 8.13 4.47
C MET A 140 4.12 7.01 5.50
N LEU A 141 4.02 5.76 5.04
CA LEU A 141 3.88 4.59 5.91
C LEU A 141 5.21 4.12 6.49
N SER A 142 6.29 4.20 5.72
CA SER A 142 7.58 3.65 6.12
C SER A 142 8.77 4.46 5.60
N SER A 143 9.69 4.79 6.50
CA SER A 143 10.92 5.50 6.17
C SER A 143 11.96 4.66 5.43
N ARG A 144 11.69 3.36 5.20
CA ARG A 144 12.61 2.49 4.45
C ARG A 144 12.64 2.79 2.96
N PHE A 145 11.60 3.46 2.46
CA PHE A 145 11.50 3.87 1.07
C PHE A 145 12.07 5.26 0.88
N TYR A 146 12.79 5.43 -0.21
CA TYR A 146 13.24 6.73 -0.68
C TYR A 146 12.36 7.17 -1.84
N VAL A 147 12.00 8.46 -1.91
CA VAL A 147 11.30 9.03 -3.06
C VAL A 147 12.17 10.12 -3.66
N GLN A 148 12.41 10.00 -4.97
CA GLN A 148 13.07 11.04 -5.75
C GLN A 148 12.06 11.74 -6.64
N ASN A 149 12.11 13.07 -6.65
CA ASN A 149 11.30 13.87 -7.54
C ASN A 149 12.10 14.16 -8.81
N ILE A 150 11.60 13.71 -9.96
CA ILE A 150 12.17 14.01 -11.27
C ILE A 150 11.11 14.74 -12.10
N GLY A 151 11.22 16.07 -12.16
CA GLY A 151 10.22 16.91 -12.79
C GLY A 151 8.87 16.81 -12.08
N CYS A 152 7.85 16.32 -12.79
CA CYS A 152 6.51 16.06 -12.24
C CYS A 152 6.33 14.64 -11.68
N CYS A 153 7.28 13.73 -11.93
CA CYS A 153 7.18 12.32 -11.51
C CYS A 153 7.81 12.12 -10.13
N HIS A 154 7.18 11.26 -9.33
CA HIS A 154 7.70 10.80 -8.05
C HIS A 154 8.09 9.34 -8.21
N ILE A 155 9.36 9.01 -8.00
CA ILE A 155 9.87 7.65 -8.15
C ILE A 155 10.13 7.09 -6.76
N LEU A 156 9.49 5.96 -6.45
CA LEU A 156 9.71 5.21 -5.23
C LEU A 156 10.91 4.27 -5.42
N PHE A 157 11.81 4.25 -4.44
CA PHE A 157 12.95 3.34 -4.38
C PHE A 157 12.79 2.40 -3.19
N HIS A 158 12.75 1.11 -3.49
CA HIS A 158 12.76 0.04 -2.50
C HIS A 158 14.19 -0.20 -1.99
N PRO A 159 14.40 -0.50 -0.69
CA PRO A 159 15.74 -0.68 -0.13
C PRO A 159 16.56 -1.78 -0.83
N THR A 160 15.91 -2.88 -1.24
CA THR A 160 16.53 -3.98 -1.99
C THR A 160 16.44 -3.82 -3.51
N TRP A 161 15.23 -3.66 -4.06
CA TRP A 161 14.96 -3.64 -5.50
C TRP A 161 15.14 -2.27 -6.17
N GLN A 162 15.46 -1.22 -5.42
CA GLN A 162 15.64 0.14 -5.93
C GLN A 162 14.40 0.58 -6.76
N SER A 163 14.60 1.06 -7.99
CA SER A 163 13.54 1.44 -8.92
C SER A 163 12.99 0.28 -9.76
N HIS A 164 13.49 -0.95 -9.57
CA HIS A 164 12.98 -2.14 -10.26
C HIS A 164 11.75 -2.68 -9.51
N ILE A 165 10.75 -1.81 -9.33
CA ILE A 165 9.55 -2.10 -8.55
C ILE A 165 8.28 -1.55 -9.20
N TYR A 166 7.18 -2.25 -8.98
CA TYR A 166 5.84 -1.78 -9.30
C TYR A 166 5.03 -1.65 -7.99
N PRO A 167 4.85 -0.41 -7.47
CA PRO A 167 4.12 -0.18 -6.22
C PRO A 167 2.61 -0.19 -6.44
N SER A 168 1.88 -0.77 -5.49
CA SER A 168 0.42 -0.79 -5.46
C SER A 168 -0.05 -0.86 -4.01
N THR A 169 -1.35 -0.66 -3.75
CA THR A 169 -1.88 -0.68 -2.38
C THR A 169 -3.20 -1.42 -2.26
N LEU A 170 -3.29 -2.26 -1.23
CA LEU A 170 -4.52 -2.86 -0.73
C LEU A 170 -4.95 -2.15 0.56
N PHE A 171 -6.26 -2.00 0.74
CA PHE A 171 -6.89 -1.48 1.94
C PHE A 171 -7.84 -2.52 2.52
N THR A 172 -7.93 -2.59 3.84
CA THR A 172 -8.86 -3.50 4.49
C THR A 172 -9.24 -3.03 5.88
N THR A 173 -10.43 -3.40 6.36
CA THR A 173 -10.80 -3.30 7.77
C THR A 173 -10.52 -4.60 8.54
N ALA A 174 -10.06 -5.64 7.86
CA ALA A 174 -9.68 -6.89 8.51
C ALA A 174 -8.48 -6.65 9.43
N PRO A 175 -8.50 -7.16 10.68
CA PRO A 175 -7.32 -7.18 11.53
C PRO A 175 -6.13 -7.85 10.85
N ALA A 176 -4.91 -7.43 11.21
CA ALA A 176 -3.69 -7.88 10.53
C ALA A 176 -3.50 -9.40 10.55
N ASP A 177 -3.86 -10.08 11.65
CA ASP A 177 -3.78 -11.53 11.78
C ASP A 177 -4.79 -12.26 10.87
N ILE A 178 -5.97 -11.68 10.65
CA ILE A 178 -6.97 -12.19 9.71
C ILE A 178 -6.52 -11.98 8.28
N LEU A 179 -6.02 -10.77 7.94
CA LEU A 179 -5.46 -10.49 6.62
C LEU A 179 -4.32 -11.46 6.28
N GLN A 180 -3.40 -11.71 7.22
CA GLN A 180 -2.29 -12.63 7.00
C GLN A 180 -2.78 -14.06 6.73
N LYS A 181 -3.75 -14.55 7.50
CA LYS A 181 -4.37 -15.87 7.25
C LYS A 181 -5.00 -15.94 5.85
N VAL A 182 -5.75 -14.91 5.46
CA VAL A 182 -6.35 -14.83 4.12
C VAL A 182 -5.31 -14.83 3.02
N ILE A 183 -4.22 -14.06 3.16
CA ILE A 183 -3.14 -14.06 2.17
C ILE A 183 -2.54 -15.46 2.05
N LEU A 184 -2.23 -16.13 3.17
CA LEU A 184 -1.69 -17.49 3.15
C LEU A 184 -2.66 -18.50 2.51
N GLU A 185 -3.96 -18.40 2.77
CA GLU A 185 -4.98 -19.22 2.10
C GLU A 185 -4.99 -18.99 0.58
N VAL A 186 -4.95 -17.74 0.12
CA VAL A 186 -4.92 -17.39 -1.30
C VAL A 186 -3.66 -17.91 -1.99
N LEU A 187 -2.52 -17.89 -1.29
CA LEU A 187 -1.26 -18.42 -1.81
C LEU A 187 -1.23 -19.96 -1.83
N GLY A 188 -1.90 -20.62 -0.89
CA GLY A 188 -1.97 -22.09 -0.81
C GLY A 188 -3.03 -22.75 -1.69
N ASN A 189 -4.00 -22.00 -2.22
CA ASN A 189 -5.05 -22.49 -3.11
C ASN A 189 -4.60 -22.58 -4.59
N LYS A 190 -3.31 -22.81 -4.84
CA LYS A 190 -2.71 -22.97 -6.17
C LYS A 190 -1.97 -24.28 -6.31
#